data_AF-A0A1B1TTQ3-F1
#
_entry.id   AF-A0A1B1TTQ3-F1
#
_cell.length_a   1.000
_cell.length_b   1.000
_cell.length_c   1.000
_cell.angle_alpha   90.00
_cell.angle_beta   90.00
_cell.angle_gamma   90.00
#
_symmetry.space_group_name_H-M   'P 1'
#
loop_
_entity.id
_entity.type
_entity.pdbx_description
1 polymer ?
#
loop_
_entity_poly.entity_id
_entity_poly.type
_entity_poly.pdbx_seq_one_letter_code
_entity_poly.pdbx_strand_id
1 'polypeptide(L)' 'MPTQATPKKNQRRIGKSADPNFTRTTIYLSNDLHHQIKVHAVSNKEDMSELVERVMTDYFTKQNS' A
#
# COMPACT_ATOMS: atom_id res chain seq x y z
N MET A 1 -0.32 48.04 6.29
CA MET A 1 -1.34 47.07 6.71
C MET A 1 -1.01 45.72 6.07
N PRO A 2 -0.58 44.71 6.85
CA PRO A 2 -0.13 43.42 6.30
C PRO A 2 -1.24 42.37 6.42
N THR A 3 -1.76 41.84 5.31
CA THR A 3 -2.41 40.52 5.29
C THR A 3 -2.48 40.01 3.86
N GLN A 4 -1.75 38.93 3.56
CA GLN A 4 -2.38 37.67 3.17
C GLN A 4 -1.34 36.55 3.16
N ALA A 5 -1.50 35.64 4.11
CA ALA A 5 -0.80 34.38 4.18
C ALA A 5 -1.09 33.57 2.90
N THR A 6 -0.03 33.10 2.26
CA THR A 6 -0.09 32.17 1.13
C THR A 6 -0.85 30.89 1.54
N PRO A 7 -1.78 30.37 0.73
CA PRO A 7 -2.47 29.12 1.04
C PRO A 7 -1.45 27.98 1.13
N LYS A 8 -1.41 27.29 2.28
CA LYS A 8 -0.61 26.08 2.48
C LYS A 8 -0.97 25.09 1.37
N LYS A 9 -0.02 24.89 0.47
CA LYS A 9 -0.06 23.97 -0.67
C LYS A 9 -0.58 22.62 -0.19
N ASN A 10 -1.78 22.28 -0.66
CA ASN A 10 -2.41 20.97 -0.51
C ASN A 10 -1.34 19.91 -0.78
N GLN A 11 -0.93 19.15 0.24
CA GLN A 11 -0.03 18.01 0.08
C GLN A 11 -0.80 17.01 -0.79
N ARG A 12 -0.60 17.09 -2.11
CA ARG A 12 -1.04 16.04 -3.03
C ARG A 12 -0.41 14.76 -2.51
N ARG A 13 -1.23 13.84 -2.01
CA ARG A 13 -0.81 12.48 -1.67
C ARG A 13 -0.08 11.95 -2.91
N ILE A 14 1.24 11.87 -2.83
CA ILE A 14 2.06 11.25 -3.87
C ILE A 14 1.56 9.81 -3.91
N GLY A 15 0.99 9.39 -5.05
CA GLY A 15 0.50 8.01 -5.18
C GLY A 15 1.66 7.04 -5.03
N LYS A 16 1.40 5.79 -4.59
CA LYS A 16 2.42 4.74 -4.37
C LYS A 16 3.35 4.55 -5.58
N SER A 17 2.92 4.88 -6.79
CA SER A 17 3.74 4.83 -8.01
C SER A 17 4.80 5.94 -8.16
N ALA A 18 4.70 7.01 -7.38
CA ALA A 18 5.61 8.16 -7.41
C ALA A 18 6.44 8.30 -6.12
N ASP A 19 6.29 7.35 -5.19
CA ASP A 19 7.10 7.26 -3.98
C ASP A 19 8.34 6.38 -4.26
N PRO A 20 9.57 6.89 -4.06
CA PRO A 20 10.80 6.15 -4.32
C PRO A 20 11.01 4.94 -3.39
N ASN A 21 10.26 4.84 -2.29
CA ASN A 21 10.33 3.70 -1.38
C ASN A 21 9.47 2.52 -1.84
N PHE A 22 8.66 2.68 -2.89
CA PHE A 22 7.80 1.62 -3.43
C PHE A 22 8.34 1.12 -4.77
N THR A 23 8.46 -0.19 -4.90
CA THR A 23 8.74 -0.87 -6.17
C THR A 23 7.50 -1.60 -6.65
N ARG A 24 7.10 -1.40 -7.90
CA ARG A 24 5.97 -2.13 -8.50
C ARG A 24 6.40 -3.55 -8.86
N THR A 25 5.77 -4.54 -8.22
CA THR A 25 5.99 -5.96 -8.51
C THR A 25 4.75 -6.57 -9.14
N THR A 26 4.94 -7.38 -10.18
CA THR A 26 3.87 -8.17 -10.82
C THR A 26 4.20 -9.64 -10.66
N ILE A 27 3.31 -10.41 -10.02
CA ILE A 27 3.48 -11.84 -9.76
C ILE A 27 2.24 -12.60 -10.22
N TYR A 28 2.45 -13.86 -10.59
CA TYR A 28 1.36 -14.79 -10.83
C TYR A 28 0.97 -15.47 -9.52
N LEU A 29 -0.32 -15.47 -9.23
CA LEU A 29 -0.94 -16.19 -8.11
C LEU A 29 -1.99 -17.14 -8.67
N SER A 30 -2.33 -18.20 -7.94
CA SER A 30 -3.50 -19.00 -8.30
C SER A 30 -4.76 -18.14 -8.23
N ASN A 31 -5.74 -18.44 -9.10
CA ASN A 31 -7.01 -17.72 -9.13
C ASN A 31 -7.71 -17.73 -7.77
N ASP A 32 -7.66 -18.86 -7.07
CA ASP A 32 -8.26 -19.01 -5.74
C ASP A 32 -7.59 -18.09 -4.71
N LEU A 33 -6.26 -18.02 -4.72
CA LEU A 33 -5.53 -17.15 -3.80
C LEU A 33 -5.78 -15.68 -4.10
N HIS A 34 -5.76 -15.28 -5.37
CA HIS A 34 -6.10 -13.92 -5.77
C HIS A 34 -7.53 -13.53 -5.33
N HIS A 35 -8.48 -14.46 -5.46
CA HIS A 35 -9.85 -14.25 -5.00
C HIS A 35 -9.93 -14.09 -3.48
N GLN A 36 -9.24 -14.93 -2.71
CA GLN A 36 -9.21 -14.83 -1.25
C GLN A 36 -8.60 -13.50 -0.78
N ILE A 37 -7.50 -13.06 -1.40
CA ILE A 37 -6.88 -11.76 -1.13
C ILE A 37 -7.90 -10.63 -1.36
N LYS A 38 -8.65 -10.69 -2.47
CA LYS A 38 -9.68 -9.70 -2.80
C LYS A 38 -10.82 -9.67 -1.79
N VAL A 39 -11.36 -10.83 -1.43
CA VAL A 39 -12.45 -10.92 -0.46
C VAL A 39 -12.00 -10.37 0.89
N HIS A 40 -10.79 -10.73 1.34
CA HIS A 40 -10.22 -10.23 2.59
C HIS A 40 -10.03 -8.71 2.58
N ALA A 41 -9.43 -8.16 1.53
CA ALA A 41 -9.19 -6.72 1.38
C ALA A 41 -10.51 -5.92 1.42
N VAL A 42 -11.53 -6.38 0.68
CA VAL A 42 -12.85 -5.73 0.66
C VAL A 42 -13.54 -5.80 2.03
N SER A 43 -13.49 -6.97 2.67
CA SER A 43 -14.16 -7.19 3.96
C SER A 43 -13.57 -6.34 5.08
N ASN A 44 -12.24 -6.15 5.05
CA ASN A 44 -11.51 -5.38 6.06
C ASN A 44 -11.27 -3.92 5.69
N LYS A 45 -11.74 -3.47 4.51
CA LYS A 45 -11.46 -2.13 3.94
C LYS A 45 -9.95 -1.82 3.90
N GLU A 46 -9.16 -2.85 3.63
CA GLU A 46 -7.70 -2.81 3.56
C GLU A 46 -7.24 -2.72 2.10
N ASP A 47 -6.12 -2.06 1.85
CA ASP A 47 -5.51 -2.04 0.52
C ASP A 47 -4.79 -3.37 0.25
N MET A 48 -4.98 -3.95 -0.95
CA MET A 48 -4.37 -5.23 -1.30
C MET A 48 -2.84 -5.19 -1.22
N SER A 49 -2.21 -4.06 -1.56
CA SER A 49 -0.75 -3.97 -1.50
C SER A 49 -0.25 -3.96 -0.05
N GLU A 50 -0.99 -3.33 0.87
CA GLU A 50 -0.68 -3.36 2.32
C GLU A 50 -0.86 -4.77 2.90
N LEU A 51 -1.93 -5.47 2.51
CA LEU A 51 -2.14 -6.87 2.92
C LEU A 51 -0.97 -7.76 2.48
N VAL A 52 -0.55 -7.65 1.21
CA VAL A 52 0.56 -8.45 0.67
C VAL A 52 1.88 -8.07 1.35
N GLU A 53 2.16 -6.78 1.54
CA GLU A 53 3.35 -6.29 2.23
C GLU A 53 3.45 -6.84 3.66
N ARG A 54 2.35 -6.80 4.41
CA ARG A 54 2.28 -7.33 5.77
C ARG A 54 2.51 -8.84 5.81
N VAL A 55 1.82 -9.61 4.98
CA VAL A 55 1.96 -11.07 4.94
C VAL A 55 3.39 -11.48 4.57
N MET A 56 4.02 -10.79 3.61
CA MET A 56 5.40 -11.05 3.22
C MET A 56 6.39 -10.65 4.31
N THR A 57 6.18 -9.50 4.96
CA THR A 57 7.00 -9.07 6.10
C THR A 57 6.94 -10.10 7.23
N ASP A 58 5.74 -10.51 7.63
CA ASP A 58 5.52 -11.54 8.66
C ASP A 58 6.20 -12.86 8.30
N TYR A 59 6.16 -13.25 7.02
CA TYR A 59 6.82 -14.45 6.52
C TYR A 59 8.35 -14.35 6.69
N PHE A 60 8.97 -13.27 6.23
CA PHE A 60 10.43 -13.10 6.32
C PHE A 60 10.91 -12.92 7.76
N THR A 61 10.15 -12.22 8.61
CA THR A 61 10.48 -12.08 10.04
C THR A 61 10.52 -13.44 10.74
N LYS A 62 9.58 -14.35 10.42
CA LYS A 62 9.54 -15.71 10.97
C LYS A 62 10.68 -16.60 10.49
N GLN A 63 11.23 -16.37 9.31
CA GLN A 63 12.36 -17.16 8.78
C GLN A 63 13.72 -16.67 9.32
N ASN A 64 13.80 -15.40 9.72
CA ASN A 64 15.01 -14.79 10.26
C ASN A 64 15.07 -14.83 11.81
N SER A 65 14.10 -15.49 12.46
CA SER A 65 14.05 -15.70 13.92
C SER A 65 14.44 -17.13 14.26
#